data_AF-A0A2D5S0K7-F1
#
_entry.id   AF-A0A2D5S0K7-F1
#
_cell.length_a   1.000
_cell.length_b   1.000
_cell.length_c   1.000
_cell.angle_alpha   90.00
_cell.angle_beta   90.00
_cell.angle_gamma   90.00
#
_symmetry.space_group_name_H-M   'P 1'
#
loop_
_entity.id
_entity.type
_entity.pdbx_description
1 polymer ?
#
loop_
_entity_poly.entity_id
_entity_poly.type
_entity_poly.pdbx_seq_one_letter_code
_entity_poly.pdbx_strand_id
1 'polypeptide(L)'
;MQPLEIKAQLKTKGYSIAMIARALGKSPTTISSVINRYTTSVDVAEKLSKILDKPLIEVFPDVETYARAHSKEQKQAELEQLLAS
;
A
#
# COMPACT_ATOMS: atom_id res chain seq x y z
N MET A 1 2.87 4.92 -9.25
CA MET A 1 1.77 5.68 -9.89
C MET A 1 1.66 7.08 -9.31
N GLN A 2 0.97 8.01 -10.00
CA GLN A 2 0.68 9.34 -9.46
C GLN A 2 -0.50 9.30 -8.47
N PRO A 3 -0.59 10.18 -7.46
CA PRO A 3 -1.66 10.17 -6.46
C PRO A 3 -3.06 10.28 -7.07
N LEU A 4 -3.18 11.07 -8.15
CA LEU A 4 -4.41 11.25 -8.89
C LEU A 4 -4.85 9.95 -9.57
N GLU A 5 -3.92 9.19 -10.12
CA GLU A 5 -4.18 7.92 -10.79
C GLU A 5 -4.58 6.81 -9.81
N ILE A 6 -4.00 6.79 -8.61
CA ILE A 6 -4.42 5.91 -7.52
C ILE A 6 -5.90 6.19 -7.18
N LYS A 7 -6.26 7.46 -6.97
CA LYS A 7 -7.65 7.87 -6.69
C LYS A 7 -8.60 7.49 -7.84
N ALA A 8 -8.17 7.70 -9.07
CA ALA A 8 -8.95 7.36 -10.25
C ALA A 8 -9.22 5.85 -10.34
N GLN A 9 -8.19 5.01 -10.17
CA GLN A 9 -8.36 3.56 -10.23
C GLN A 9 -9.23 3.02 -9.09
N LEU A 10 -9.08 3.54 -7.87
CA LEU A 10 -9.96 3.19 -6.74
C LEU A 10 -11.42 3.53 -7.07
N LYS A 11 -11.66 4.71 -7.64
CA LYS A 11 -12.99 5.14 -8.09
C LYS A 11 -13.53 4.26 -9.22
N THR A 12 -12.70 3.89 -10.19
CA THR A 12 -13.09 2.98 -11.29
C THR A 12 -13.51 1.60 -10.78
N LYS A 13 -12.87 1.11 -9.72
CA LYS A 13 -13.29 -0.13 -9.01
C LYS A 13 -14.56 0.05 -8.15
N GLY A 14 -15.14 1.25 -8.09
CA GLY A 14 -16.31 1.55 -7.29
C GLY A 14 -16.02 1.83 -5.82
N TYR A 15 -14.76 1.99 -5.43
CA TYR A 15 -14.37 2.25 -4.05
C TYR A 15 -14.09 3.74 -3.80
N SER A 16 -14.81 4.32 -2.85
CA SER A 16 -14.53 5.68 -2.36
C SER A 16 -13.52 5.66 -1.22
N ILE A 17 -12.73 6.74 -1.07
CA ILE A 17 -11.75 6.88 0.02
C ILE A 17 -12.40 6.70 1.39
N ALA A 18 -13.61 7.22 1.61
CA ALA A 18 -14.35 7.03 2.85
C ALA A 18 -14.75 5.57 3.11
N MET A 19 -15.10 4.81 2.07
CA MET A 19 -15.43 3.38 2.19
C MET A 19 -14.20 2.58 2.59
N ILE A 20 -13.06 2.85 1.94
CA ILE A 20 -11.79 2.20 2.25
C ILE A 20 -11.36 2.56 3.67
N ALA A 21 -11.42 3.83 4.04
CA ALA A 21 -11.10 4.30 5.39
C ALA A 21 -11.92 3.55 6.45
N ARG A 22 -13.24 3.42 6.24
CA ARG A 22 -14.14 2.68 7.13
C ARG A 22 -13.79 1.19 7.18
N ALA A 23 -13.53 0.56 6.04
CA ALA A 23 -13.16 -0.86 5.97
C ALA A 23 -11.82 -1.15 6.68
N LEU A 24 -10.88 -0.19 6.66
CA LEU A 24 -9.58 -0.32 7.30
C LEU A 24 -9.55 0.18 8.76
N GLY A 25 -10.66 0.74 9.26
CA GLY A 25 -10.72 1.36 10.59
C GLY A 25 -9.79 2.58 10.74
N LYS A 26 -9.55 3.30 9.64
CA LYS A 26 -8.67 4.49 9.59
C LYS A 26 -9.47 5.73 9.22
N SER A 27 -8.90 6.91 9.47
CA SER A 27 -9.50 8.16 9.03
C SER A 27 -9.32 8.36 7.52
N PRO A 28 -10.29 8.93 6.79
CA PRO A 28 -10.16 9.21 5.36
C PRO A 28 -9.00 10.17 5.05
N THR A 29 -8.68 11.07 5.98
CA THR A 29 -7.49 11.93 5.93
C THR A 29 -6.21 11.10 5.90
N THR A 30 -6.11 10.05 6.72
CA THR A 30 -4.94 9.16 6.72
C THR A 30 -4.77 8.48 5.37
N ILE A 31 -5.85 7.95 4.80
CA ILE A 31 -5.82 7.32 3.46
C ILE A 31 -5.37 8.35 2.41
N SER A 32 -5.95 9.55 2.43
CA SER A 32 -5.57 10.64 1.52
C SER A 32 -4.11 11.04 1.70
N SER A 33 -3.61 11.13 2.92
CA SER A 33 -2.22 11.47 3.22
C SER A 33 -1.25 10.39 2.72
N VAL A 34 -1.62 9.11 2.80
CA VAL A 34 -0.81 8.01 2.25
C VAL A 34 -0.79 8.07 0.73
N ILE A 35 -1.96 8.26 0.09
CA ILE A 35 -2.04 8.37 -1.37
C ILE A 35 -1.22 9.56 -1.90
N ASN A 36 -1.29 10.70 -1.20
CA ASN A 36 -0.54 11.90 -1.55
C ASN A 36 0.92 11.88 -1.04
N ARG A 37 1.37 10.81 -0.38
CA ARG A 37 2.72 10.65 0.19
C ARG A 37 3.09 11.67 1.29
N TYR A 38 2.11 12.35 1.89
CA TYR A 38 2.35 13.20 3.07
C TYR A 38 2.70 12.38 4.31
N THR A 39 2.22 11.13 4.37
CA THR A 39 2.58 10.19 5.42
C THR A 39 2.85 8.83 4.81
N THR A 40 3.76 8.08 5.43
CA THR A 40 4.08 6.72 5.01
C THR A 40 3.49 5.74 6.02
N SER A 41 2.53 4.94 5.58
CA SER A 41 2.01 3.82 6.35
C SER A 41 2.04 2.57 5.49
N VAL A 42 2.84 1.58 5.90
CA VAL A 42 3.02 0.33 5.16
C VAL A 42 1.71 -0.45 5.14
N ASP A 43 1.07 -0.65 6.30
CA ASP A 43 -0.24 -1.33 6.42
C ASP A 43 -1.30 -0.75 5.47
N VAL A 44 -1.48 0.57 5.47
CA VAL A 44 -2.46 1.23 4.60
C VAL A 44 -2.09 1.06 3.13
N ALA A 45 -0.81 1.24 2.79
CA ALA A 45 -0.35 1.19 1.42
C ALA A 45 -0.45 -0.24 0.85
N GLU A 46 -0.17 -1.27 1.64
CA GLU A 46 -0.37 -2.68 1.27
C GLU A 46 -1.84 -2.98 1.02
N LYS A 47 -2.74 -2.52 1.88
CA LYS A 47 -4.19 -2.68 1.71
C LYS A 47 -4.69 -1.99 0.44
N LEU A 48 -4.22 -0.77 0.17
CA LEU A 48 -4.52 -0.06 -1.08
C LEU A 48 -4.00 -0.82 -2.30
N SER A 49 -2.82 -1.41 -2.19
CA SER A 49 -2.19 -2.22 -3.24
C SER A 49 -3.00 -3.49 -3.52
N LYS A 50 -3.47 -4.18 -2.48
CA LYS A 50 -4.40 -5.32 -2.58
C LYS A 50 -5.72 -4.94 -3.25
N ILE A 51 -6.31 -3.79 -2.90
CA ILE A 51 -7.55 -3.31 -3.55
C ILE A 51 -7.32 -3.02 -5.04
N LEU A 52 -6.17 -2.44 -5.37
CA LEU A 52 -5.79 -2.13 -6.74
C LEU A 52 -5.33 -3.36 -7.54
N ASP A 53 -5.09 -4.49 -6.87
CA ASP A 53 -4.50 -5.70 -7.46
C ASP A 53 -3.14 -5.42 -8.12
N LYS A 54 -2.33 -4.61 -7.43
CA LYS A 54 -1.00 -4.21 -7.91
C LYS A 54 -0.01 -4.31 -6.76
N PRO A 55 1.28 -4.62 -7.02
CA PRO A 55 2.30 -4.61 -6.00
C PRO A 55 2.55 -3.20 -5.47
N LEU A 56 2.95 -3.15 -4.20
CA LEU A 56 3.16 -1.92 -3.44
C LEU A 56 4.12 -0.95 -4.15
N ILE A 57 5.18 -1.48 -4.76
CA ILE A 57 6.19 -0.71 -5.50
C ILE A 57 5.65 -0.13 -6.81
N GLU A 58 4.63 -0.72 -7.43
CA GLU A 58 4.02 -0.16 -8.65
C GLU A 58 3.02 0.96 -8.29
N VAL A 59 2.25 0.76 -7.20
CA VAL A 59 1.34 1.78 -6.70
C VAL A 59 2.13 2.98 -6.17
N PHE A 60 3.15 2.74 -5.35
CA PHE A 60 3.96 3.77 -4.68
C PHE A 60 5.47 3.62 -5.01
N PRO A 61 5.90 3.92 -6.25
CA PRO A 61 7.28 3.75 -6.69
C PRO A 61 8.24 4.74 -6.04
N ASP A 62 7.76 5.94 -5.71
CA ASP A 62 8.60 7.03 -5.16
C ASP A 62 8.80 6.94 -3.64
N VAL A 63 8.30 5.89 -2.98
CA VAL A 63 8.38 5.76 -1.52
C VAL A 63 9.37 4.67 -1.15
N GLU A 64 10.61 5.07 -0.91
CA GLU A 64 11.73 4.15 -0.63
C GLU A 64 11.47 3.23 0.58
N THR A 65 10.74 3.71 1.59
CA THR A 65 10.35 2.91 2.76
C THR A 65 9.60 1.64 2.37
N TYR A 66 8.78 1.70 1.30
CA TYR A 66 8.01 0.55 0.83
C TYR A 66 8.86 -0.45 0.05
N ALA A 67 9.83 0.02 -0.73
CA ALA A 67 10.81 -0.84 -1.39
C ALA A 67 11.66 -1.61 -0.37
N ARG A 68 12.08 -0.95 0.71
CA ARG A 68 12.82 -1.57 1.82
C ARG A 68 11.97 -2.59 2.58
N ALA A 69 10.69 -2.30 2.84
CA ALA A 69 9.78 -3.22 3.52
C ALA A 69 9.56 -4.51 2.71
N HIS A 70 9.31 -4.38 1.40
CA HIS A 70 9.18 -5.54 0.50
C HIS A 70 10.44 -6.41 0.47
N SER A 71 11.62 -5.78 0.41
CA SER A 71 12.90 -6.52 0.42
C SER A 71 13.16 -7.23 1.75
N LYS A 72 12.70 -6.68 2.88
CA LYS A 72 12.82 -7.32 4.19
C LYS A 72 11.93 -8.56 4.30
N GLU A 73 10.69 -8.47 3.84
CA GLU A 73 9.75 -9.60 3.86
C GLU A 73 10.28 -10.78 3.02
N GLN A 74 10.83 -10.50 1.84
CA GLN A 74 11.46 -11.52 1.00
C GLN A 74 12.68 -12.16 1.68
N LYS A 75 13.57 -11.37 2.27
CA LYS A 75 14.74 -11.89 3.00
C LYS A 75 14.36 -12.67 4.26
N GLN A 76 13.28 -12.27 4.93
CA GLN A 76 12.77 -12.97 6.11
C GLN A 76 12.21 -14.34 5.72
N ALA A 77 11.40 -14.40 4.66
CA ALA A 77 10.90 -15.66 4.12
C ALA A 77 12.04 -16.61 3.69
N GLU A 78 13.08 -16.08 3.02
CA GLU A 78 14.27 -16.85 2.65
C GLU A 78 15.02 -17.40 3.88
N LEU A 79 15.17 -16.58 4.93
CA LEU A 79 15.79 -17.00 6.18
C LEU A 79 14.97 -18.08 6.91
N GLU A 80 13.64 -17.96 6.95
CA GLU A 80 12.76 -18.96 7.54
C GLU A 80 12.85 -20.31 6.82
N GLN A 81 12.97 -20.30 5.47
CA GLN A 81 13.18 -21.53 4.70
C GLN A 81 14.56 -22.16 4.96
N LEU A 82 15.61 -21.34 5.11
CA LEU A 82 16.96 -21.81 5.44
C LEU A 82 17.07 -22.38 6.86
N LEU A 83 16.36 -21.80 7.83
CA LEU A 83 16.37 -22.25 9.24
C LEU A 83 15.44 -23.44 9.51
N ALA A 84 14.45 -23.68 8.64
CA ALA A 84 13.59 -24.86 8.70
C ALA A 84 14.21 -26.11 8.04
N SER A 85 15.43 -25.99 7.48
CA SER A 85 16.21 -27.08 6.88
C SER A 85 17.26 -27.64 7.83
#